data_AF-A0A0C9TCE4-F1
#
_entry.id   AF-A0A0C9TCE4-F1
#
_cell.length_a   1.000
_cell.length_b   1.000
_cell.length_c   1.000
_cell.angle_alpha   90.00
_cell.angle_beta   90.00
_cell.angle_gamma   90.00
#
_symmetry.space_group_name_H-M   'P 1'
#
loop_
_entity.id
_entity.type
_entity.pdbx_description
1 polymer ?
#
loop_
_entity_poly.entity_id
_entity_poly.type
_entity_poly.pdbx_seq_one_letter_code
_entity_poly.pdbx_strand_id
1 'polypeptide(L)'
;AGISVKRVQKLAAERDPILRSNYKRRIAQYPSSYLIPIDEVSKDDRTYSRLYGRSKIGTRVEKQCPFVRKRRFSLVAALALDKGIIAASVVEGSFHHDTFYAFLHDDVVRSIWFIMSNCS
;
A
#
# COMPACT_ATOMS: atom_id res chain seq x y z
N ALA A 1 39.98 5.02 2.47
CA ALA A 1 39.09 4.05 3.14
C ALA A 1 37.65 4.27 2.66
N GLY A 2 37.08 3.32 1.92
CA GLY A 2 35.77 3.49 1.27
C GLY A 2 34.62 3.35 2.26
N ILE A 3 33.69 4.32 2.25
CA ILE A 3 32.41 4.23 2.95
C ILE A 3 31.39 3.76 1.91
N SER A 4 30.67 2.66 2.15
CA SER A 4 29.60 2.20 1.25
C SER A 4 28.22 2.52 1.82
N VAL A 5 27.32 2.96 0.94
CA VAL A 5 25.91 3.24 1.26
C VAL A 5 25.11 1.97 1.02
N LYS A 6 24.50 1.42 2.06
CA LYS A 6 23.66 0.21 1.95
C LYS A 6 22.19 0.58 2.19
N ARG A 7 21.31 0.18 1.26
CA ARG A 7 19.86 0.31 1.40
C ARG A 7 19.36 -0.93 2.14
N VAL A 8 18.65 -0.74 3.25
CA VAL A 8 17.99 -1.83 3.96
C VAL A 8 16.81 -2.30 3.11
N GLN A 9 16.95 -3.45 2.45
CA GLN A 9 15.85 -4.09 1.73
C GLN A 9 15.22 -5.15 2.63
N LYS A 10 13.97 -4.92 3.03
CA LYS A 10 13.15 -5.93 3.70
C LYS A 10 12.41 -6.69 2.60
N LEU A 11 12.98 -7.80 2.14
CA LEU A 11 12.28 -8.74 1.26
C LEU A 11 11.16 -9.42 2.06
N ALA A 12 9.93 -9.39 1.56
CA ALA A 12 8.82 -10.12 2.14
C ALA A 12 9.00 -11.63 1.91
N ALA A 13 9.00 -12.41 2.99
CA ALA A 13 9.20 -13.85 2.94
C ALA A 13 8.08 -14.62 2.22
N GLU A 14 6.88 -14.04 2.14
CA GLU A 14 5.67 -14.62 1.53
C GLU A 14 5.67 -14.61 0.00
N ARG A 15 6.74 -14.11 -0.64
CA ARG A 15 6.78 -13.90 -2.09
C ARG A 15 7.03 -15.22 -2.85
N ASP A 16 5.97 -15.80 -3.40
CA ASP A 16 6.03 -16.99 -4.26
C ASP A 16 5.93 -16.60 -5.78
N PRO A 17 6.91 -16.98 -6.61
CA PRO A 17 6.90 -16.69 -8.05
C PRO A 17 5.79 -17.43 -8.82
N ILE A 18 5.42 -18.65 -8.42
CA ILE A 18 4.38 -19.45 -9.07
C ILE A 18 3.01 -18.79 -8.84
N LEU A 19 2.71 -18.41 -7.60
CA LEU A 19 1.46 -17.70 -7.27
C LEU A 19 1.35 -16.37 -8.02
N ARG A 20 2.45 -15.62 -8.15
CA ARG A 20 2.47 -14.38 -8.95
C ARG A 20 2.20 -14.63 -10.43
N SER A 21 2.78 -15.68 -11.01
CA SER A 21 2.55 -16.03 -12.41
C SER A 21 1.09 -16.42 -12.66
N ASN A 22 0.53 -17.26 -11.78
CA ASN A 22 -0.87 -17.66 -11.84
C ASN A 22 -1.82 -16.46 -11.67
N TYR A 23 -1.53 -15.54 -10.77
CA TYR A 23 -2.30 -14.30 -10.61
C TYR A 23 -2.30 -13.46 -11.90
N LYS A 24 -1.12 -13.21 -12.49
CA LYS A 24 -1.01 -12.45 -13.75
C LYS A 24 -1.80 -13.10 -14.88
N ARG A 25 -1.69 -14.42 -15.05
CA ARG A 25 -2.42 -15.17 -16.08
C ARG A 25 -3.94 -15.03 -15.94
N ARG A 26 -4.45 -15.02 -14.71
CA ARG A 26 -5.89 -14.85 -14.45
C ARG A 26 -6.36 -13.43 -14.74
N ILE A 27 -5.66 -12.42 -14.20
CA ILE A 27 -6.06 -11.02 -14.36
C ILE A 27 -5.92 -10.52 -15.80
N ALA A 28 -4.96 -11.03 -16.57
CA ALA A 28 -4.78 -10.65 -17.98
C ALA A 28 -5.95 -11.02 -18.89
N GLN A 29 -6.92 -11.82 -18.42
CA GLN A 29 -8.13 -12.18 -19.18
C GLN A 29 -9.19 -11.06 -19.18
N TYR A 30 -9.07 -10.08 -18.29
CA TYR A 30 -10.02 -8.98 -18.16
C TYR A 30 -9.46 -7.71 -18.82
N PRO A 31 -10.29 -6.90 -19.49
CA PRO A 31 -9.92 -5.56 -19.91
C PRO A 31 -9.47 -4.74 -18.71
N SER A 32 -8.45 -3.90 -18.90
CA SER A 32 -7.90 -3.06 -17.82
C SER A 32 -8.93 -2.08 -17.23
N SER A 33 -9.92 -1.65 -18.02
CA SER A 33 -11.01 -0.78 -17.57
C SER A 33 -11.95 -1.44 -16.57
N TYR A 34 -11.98 -2.77 -16.48
CA TYR A 34 -12.81 -3.51 -15.51
C TYR A 34 -12.10 -3.74 -14.17
N LEU A 35 -10.82 -3.39 -14.09
CA LEU A 35 -10.01 -3.61 -12.91
C LEU A 35 -9.99 -2.35 -12.05
N ILE A 36 -10.45 -2.49 -10.81
CA ILE A 36 -10.41 -1.43 -9.80
C ILE A 36 -9.43 -1.89 -8.71
N PRO A 37 -8.14 -1.53 -8.81
CA PRO A 37 -7.20 -1.81 -7.74
C PRO A 37 -7.56 -1.02 -6.47
N ILE A 38 -7.54 -1.72 -5.35
CA ILE A 38 -7.74 -1.17 -4.02
C ILE A 38 -6.52 -1.55 -3.19
N ASP A 39 -5.94 -0.58 -2.48
CA ASP A 39 -4.80 -0.84 -1.61
C ASP A 39 -4.86 0.04 -0.35
N GLU A 40 -4.23 -0.45 0.73
CA GLU A 40 -4.08 0.26 2.00
C GLU A 40 -2.68 0.87 2.10
N VAL A 41 -2.63 2.17 2.38
CA VAL A 41 -1.40 2.88 2.76
C VAL A 41 -1.52 3.35 4.20
N SER A 42 -0.60 2.89 5.05
CA SER A 42 -0.52 3.39 6.42
C SER A 42 0.55 4.47 6.55
N LYS A 43 0.12 5.67 6.95
CA LYS A 43 1.02 6.75 7.39
C LYS A 43 1.22 6.61 8.90
N ASP A 44 2.35 6.02 9.26
CA ASP A 44 2.83 6.06 10.63
C ASP A 44 3.76 7.27 10.76
N ASP A 45 3.48 8.15 11.71
CA ASP A 45 4.26 9.35 12.03
C ASP A 45 5.60 9.01 12.72
N ARG A 46 6.18 7.85 12.37
CA ARG A 46 7.50 7.42 12.80
C ARG A 46 8.50 8.48 12.42
N THR A 47 9.20 8.98 13.42
CA THR A 47 10.41 9.78 13.31
C THR A 47 11.26 9.25 12.17
N TYR A 48 11.56 10.10 11.18
CA TYR A 48 12.42 9.83 10.02
C TYR A 48 13.72 9.10 10.41
N SER A 49 13.66 7.78 10.57
CA SER A 49 14.85 6.96 10.68
C SER A 49 15.47 6.96 9.29
N ARG A 50 16.64 7.60 9.14
CA ARG A 50 17.37 7.66 7.87
C ARG A 50 17.44 6.26 7.25
N LEU A 51 16.90 6.12 6.03
CA LEU A 51 16.94 4.88 5.21
C LEU A 51 18.36 4.43 4.83
N TYR A 52 19.35 5.29 5.09
CA TYR A 52 20.75 5.12 4.73
C TYR A 52 21.64 5.32 5.96
N GLY A 53 22.45 4.30 6.26
CA GLY A 53 23.53 4.35 7.25
C GLY A 53 24.88 4.34 6.54
N ARG A 54 25.86 5.07 7.09
CA ARG A 54 27.27 4.98 6.66
C ARG A 54 28.01 4.12 7.67
N SER A 55 28.60 3.01 7.24
CA SER A 55 29.64 2.30 7.99
C SER A 55 30.88 2.08 7.15
N LYS A 56 32.00 1.78 7.83
CA LYS A 56 33.18 1.22 7.18
C LYS A 56 32.82 -0.14 6.56
N ILE A 57 33.39 -0.41 5.38
CA ILE A 57 33.28 -1.70 4.69
C ILE A 57 33.60 -2.82 5.69
N GLY A 58 32.64 -3.74 5.91
CA GLY A 58 32.75 -4.86 6.85
C GLY A 58 32.03 -4.70 8.21
N THR A 59 31.47 -3.53 8.52
CA THR A 59 30.83 -3.26 9.84
C THR A 59 29.32 -3.06 9.73
N ARG A 60 28.55 -3.62 10.67
CA ARG A 60 27.09 -3.43 10.76
C ARG A 60 26.77 -2.03 11.30
N VAL A 61 25.81 -1.32 10.70
CA VAL A 61 25.30 -0.05 11.25
C VAL A 61 24.16 -0.37 12.20
N GLU A 62 24.35 -0.03 13.47
CA GLU A 62 23.29 -0.08 14.48
C GLU A 62 22.92 1.36 14.88
N LYS A 63 21.63 1.68 14.84
CA LYS A 63 21.12 2.99 15.26
C LYS A 63 19.95 2.80 16.21
N GLN A 64 20.12 3.20 17.46
CA GLN A 64 19.00 3.34 18.39
C GLN A 64 18.19 4.58 17.99
N CYS A 65 16.89 4.38 17.72
CA CYS A 65 15.95 5.45 17.41
C CYS A 65 14.88 5.50 18.49
N PRO A 66 14.46 6.70 18.96
CA PRO A 66 13.42 6.80 19.98
C PRO A 66 12.09 6.26 19.44
N PHE A 67 11.49 5.32 20.18
CA PHE A 67 10.19 4.73 19.87
C PHE A 67 9.07 5.64 20.40
N VAL A 68 8.80 6.73 19.69
CA VAL A 68 7.68 7.63 20.02
C VAL A 68 6.42 7.09 19.34
N ARG A 69 5.44 6.64 20.13
CA ARG A 69 4.11 6.24 19.63
C ARG A 69 3.32 7.50 19.28
N LYS A 70 3.38 7.94 18.02
CA LYS A 70 2.46 8.95 17.47
C LYS A 70 1.20 8.28 16.90
N ARG A 71 0.17 9.09 16.62
CA ARG A 71 -1.09 8.64 15.98
C ARG A 71 -0.76 8.05 14.60
N ARG A 72 -1.31 6.88 14.30
CA ARG A 72 -1.16 6.22 13.00
C ARG A 72 -2.44 6.45 12.20
N PHE A 73 -2.31 6.85 10.96
CA PHE A 73 -3.44 6.90 10.03
C PHE A 73 -3.28 5.81 8.99
N SER A 74 -4.34 5.08 8.72
CA SER A 74 -4.45 4.20 7.56
C SER A 74 -5.40 4.82 6.56
N LEU A 75 -5.01 4.81 5.29
CA LEU A 75 -5.80 5.26 4.16
C LEU A 75 -6.02 4.07 3.24
N VAL A 76 -7.24 3.87 2.78
CA VAL A 76 -7.56 2.93 1.70
C VAL A 76 -8.11 3.73 0.53
N ALA A 77 -7.68 3.41 -0.68
CA ALA A 77 -8.18 4.05 -1.89
C ALA A 77 -8.47 3.02 -2.97
N ALA A 78 -9.53 3.27 -3.73
CA ALA A 78 -9.90 2.55 -4.93
C ALA A 78 -9.63 3.43 -6.16
N LEU A 79 -8.96 2.85 -7.16
CA LEU A 79 -8.57 3.54 -8.39
C LEU A 79 -9.28 2.92 -9.59
N ALA A 80 -9.81 3.75 -10.48
CA ALA A 80 -10.25 3.36 -11.81
C ALA A 80 -9.29 3.94 -12.86
N LEU A 81 -9.06 3.19 -13.94
CA LEU A 81 -8.11 3.57 -14.99
C LEU A 81 -8.42 4.96 -15.60
N ASP A 82 -9.70 5.25 -15.80
CA ASP A 82 -10.16 6.41 -16.57
C ASP A 82 -10.41 7.65 -15.69
N LYS A 83 -10.80 7.43 -14.44
CA LYS A 83 -11.24 8.49 -13.51
C LYS A 83 -10.26 8.76 -12.36
N GLY A 84 -9.24 7.91 -12.18
CA GLY A 84 -8.32 8.01 -11.05
C GLY A 84 -8.98 7.51 -9.76
N ILE A 85 -8.85 8.25 -8.66
CA ILE A 85 -9.40 7.83 -7.35
C ILE A 85 -10.92 7.97 -7.38
N ILE A 86 -11.63 6.85 -7.26
CA ILE A 86 -13.11 6.81 -7.24
C ILE A 86 -13.68 6.75 -5.82
N ALA A 87 -12.89 6.29 -4.86
CA ALA A 87 -13.24 6.22 -3.45
C ALA A 87 -11.97 6.24 -2.61
N ALA A 88 -11.99 6.95 -1.48
CA ALA A 88 -10.91 6.94 -0.50
C ALA A 88 -11.47 7.14 0.91
N SER A 89 -10.91 6.40 1.86
CA SER A 89 -11.27 6.49 3.27
C SER A 89 -10.03 6.55 4.15
N VAL A 90 -10.09 7.35 5.21
CA VAL A 90 -9.00 7.54 6.16
C VAL A 90 -9.51 7.23 7.56
N VAL A 91 -8.82 6.33 8.25
CA VAL A 91 -9.13 5.92 9.60
C VAL A 91 -7.91 6.11 10.48
N GLU A 92 -8.14 6.58 11.71
CA GLU A 92 -7.09 6.58 12.74
C GLU A 92 -6.93 5.17 13.31
N GLY A 93 -5.73 4.61 13.24
CA GLY A 93 -5.44 3.23 13.59
C GLY A 93 -5.28 2.35 12.34
N SER A 94 -5.76 1.11 12.42
CA SER A 94 -5.74 0.12 11.34
C SER A 94 -7.15 -0.19 10.89
N PHE A 95 -7.33 -0.52 9.60
CA PHE A 95 -8.59 -1.07 9.14
C PHE A 95 -8.87 -2.42 9.79
N HIS A 96 -10.09 -2.59 10.29
CA HIS A 96 -10.66 -3.89 10.64
C HIS A 96 -11.67 -4.32 9.57
N HIS A 97 -12.11 -5.57 9.66
CA HIS A 97 -13.02 -6.18 8.70
C HIS A 97 -14.24 -5.29 8.41
N ASP A 98 -14.94 -4.80 9.44
CA ASP A 98 -16.18 -4.04 9.26
C ASP A 98 -15.93 -2.67 8.62
N THR A 99 -14.86 -1.95 9.01
CA THR A 99 -14.51 -0.67 8.37
C THR A 99 -14.14 -0.85 6.90
N PHE A 100 -13.47 -1.94 6.57
CA PHE A 100 -13.11 -2.24 5.18
C PHE A 100 -14.34 -2.67 4.38
N TYR A 101 -15.24 -3.45 4.97
CA TYR A 101 -16.51 -3.83 4.35
C TYR A 101 -17.39 -2.61 4.09
N ALA A 102 -17.52 -1.71 5.07
CA ALA A 102 -18.25 -0.45 4.90
C ALA A 102 -17.66 0.39 3.75
N PHE A 103 -16.33 0.51 3.68
CA PHE A 103 -15.67 1.19 2.55
C PHE A 103 -16.01 0.53 1.19
N LEU A 104 -15.99 -0.80 1.10
CA LEU A 104 -16.35 -1.48 -0.15
C LEU A 104 -17.82 -1.24 -0.55
N HIS A 105 -18.74 -1.38 0.40
CA HIS A 105 -20.17 -1.28 0.14
C HIS A 105 -20.60 0.17 -0.12
N ASP A 106 -20.26 1.07 0.80
CA ASP A 106 -20.80 2.43 0.85
C ASP A 106 -20.05 3.39 -0.06
N ASP A 107 -18.74 3.20 -0.24
CA ASP A 107 -17.91 4.07 -1.06
C ASP A 107 -17.64 3.46 -2.44
N VAL A 108 -17.09 2.24 -2.51
CA VAL A 108 -16.63 1.67 -3.80
C VAL A 108 -17.79 1.25 -4.69
N VAL A 109 -18.67 0.36 -4.22
CA VAL A 109 -19.79 -0.17 -5.02
C VAL A 109 -20.73 0.95 -5.40
N ARG A 110 -21.03 1.86 -4.46
CA ARG A 110 -21.86 3.03 -4.70
C ARG A 110 -21.27 3.95 -5.78
N SER A 111 -19.96 4.24 -5.72
CA SER A 111 -19.28 5.03 -6.75
C SER A 111 -19.33 4.35 -8.12
N ILE A 112 -19.09 3.04 -8.19
CA ILE A 112 -19.19 2.29 -9.46
C ILE A 112 -20.60 2.37 -10.02
N TRP A 113 -21.62 2.14 -9.20
CA TRP A 113 -23.02 2.19 -9.62
C TRP A 113 -23.36 3.57 -10.19
N PHE A 114 -22.99 4.64 -9.48
CA PHE A 114 -23.17 6.01 -9.97
C PHE A 114 -22.43 6.27 -11.29
N ILE A 115 -21.21 5.75 -11.45
CA ILE A 115 -20.42 5.90 -12.67
C ILE A 115 -21.11 5.19 -13.86
N MET A 116 -21.63 3.98 -13.64
CA MET A 116 -22.28 3.21 -14.71
C MET A 116 -23.66 3.79 -15.08
N SER A 117 -24.43 4.30 -14.11
CA SER A 117 -25.75 4.89 -14.36
C SER A 117 -25.71 6.23 -15.10
N ASN A 118 -24.61 7.00 -14.99
CA ASN A 118 -24.46 8.29 -15.68
C ASN A 118 -23.71 8.20 -17.03
N CYS A 119 -23.40 6.98 -17.50
CA CYS A 119 -22.77 6.72 -18.79
C CYS A 119 -23.78 6.29 -19.89
N SER A 120 -25.08 6.51 -19.67
CA SER A 120 -26.15 6.26 -20.66
C SER A 120 -26.44 7.49 -21.51
#